data_AF-A0A966NUS1-F1
#
_entry.id   AF-A0A966NUS1-F1
#
_cell.length_a   1.000
_cell.length_b   1.000
_cell.length_c   1.000
_cell.angle_alpha   90.00
_cell.angle_beta   90.00
_cell.angle_gamma   90.00
#
_symmetry.space_group_name_H-M   'P 1'
#
loop_
_entity.id
_entity.type
_entity.pdbx_description
1 polymer ?
#
loop_
_entity_poly.entity_id
_entity_poly.type
_entity_poly.pdbx_seq_one_letter_code
_entity_poly.pdbx_strand_id
1 'polypeptide(L)'
;MTITGEENRTIIGRDEINDVEAILSTPMVDPNEVLHVVKNEADSIFTWDYSLARPQLRKLYEKAKVGQWNATTDIPWETDVDIEKSIAADQEILGNGIDPSWYAGTKLEKWGDKEWLEFGIQGRKWTLSQFLHGEQGALICTAKITETVPWYDAKLYASTQVVDEARHVEVFARYLDEKLGGGYQVNTHLGMLLDDIVNDSRWDLTYLGMQIMVEGLALAAFGYLHQLTTEPLLKHLLRYVMSDEARHV
;
A
#
# COMPACT_ATOMS: atom_id res chain seq x y z
N MET A 1 -19.41 24.23 4.42
CA MET A 1 -19.42 23.84 5.85
C MET A 1 -18.09 24.30 6.41
N THR A 2 -18.09 25.24 7.35
CA THR A 2 -16.85 25.81 7.90
C THR A 2 -16.41 24.89 9.03
N ILE A 3 -15.36 24.10 8.79
CA ILE A 3 -14.84 23.17 9.81
C ILE A 3 -14.23 24.00 10.93
N THR A 4 -14.66 23.78 12.17
CA THR A 4 -14.15 24.48 13.36
C THR A 4 -13.01 23.73 14.05
N GLY A 5 -12.26 24.38 14.95
CA GLY A 5 -11.19 23.71 15.71
C GLY A 5 -11.66 22.56 16.60
N GLU A 6 -12.89 22.63 17.15
CA GLU A 6 -13.50 21.53 17.91
C GLU A 6 -13.84 20.32 17.02
N GLU A 7 -14.26 20.57 15.77
CA GLU A 7 -14.50 19.50 14.80
C GLU A 7 -13.19 18.82 14.39
N ASN A 8 -12.11 19.58 14.19
CA ASN A 8 -10.79 19.00 13.91
C ASN A 8 -10.29 18.11 15.05
N ARG A 9 -10.39 18.55 16.30
CA ARG A 9 -9.97 17.72 17.43
C ARG A 9 -10.75 16.41 17.51
N THR A 10 -12.02 16.44 17.13
CA THR A 10 -12.88 15.24 17.10
C THR A 10 -12.52 14.31 15.93
N ILE A 11 -12.20 14.85 14.75
CA ILE A 11 -11.99 14.07 13.53
C ILE A 11 -10.53 13.57 13.41
N ILE A 12 -9.55 14.43 13.71
CA ILE A 12 -8.13 14.17 13.47
C ILE A 12 -7.28 14.21 14.75
N GLY A 13 -7.90 14.36 15.93
CA GLY A 13 -7.20 14.35 17.22
C GLY A 13 -6.35 15.59 17.52
N ARG A 14 -6.46 16.65 16.71
CA ARG A 14 -5.67 17.89 16.82
C ARG A 14 -6.44 19.11 16.31
N ASP A 15 -6.04 20.29 16.77
CA ASP A 15 -6.80 21.53 16.55
C ASP A 15 -6.65 22.08 15.12
N GLU A 16 -5.45 21.93 14.53
CA GLU A 16 -5.16 22.34 13.17
C GLU A 16 -4.66 21.20 12.28
N ILE A 17 -5.08 21.23 11.01
CA ILE A 17 -4.70 20.23 9.99
C ILE A 17 -3.18 20.19 9.76
N ASN A 18 -2.50 21.34 9.89
CA ASN A 18 -1.07 21.49 9.64
C ASN A 18 -0.25 21.69 10.92
N ASP A 19 -0.76 21.21 12.06
CA ASP A 19 0.02 21.19 13.29
C ASP A 19 1.16 20.15 13.18
N VAL A 20 2.34 20.63 12.78
CA VAL A 20 3.53 19.80 12.55
C VAL A 20 4.04 19.19 13.85
N GLU A 21 3.98 19.90 14.98
CA GLU A 21 4.41 19.36 16.27
C GLU A 21 3.52 18.20 16.69
N ALA A 22 2.20 18.34 16.55
CA ALA A 22 1.27 17.26 16.82
C ALA A 22 1.52 16.05 15.91
N ILE A 23 1.70 16.24 14.60
CA ILE A 23 2.03 15.15 13.65
C ILE A 23 3.28 14.42 14.10
N LEU A 24 4.37 15.15 14.34
CA LEU A 24 5.67 14.57 14.71
C LEU A 24 5.67 13.94 16.11
N SER A 25 4.74 14.34 16.98
CA SER A 25 4.58 13.75 18.31
C SER A 25 3.82 12.42 18.31
N THR A 26 3.23 12.03 17.18
CA THR A 26 2.51 10.76 17.06
C THR A 26 3.49 9.61 17.35
N PRO A 27 3.19 8.74 18.33
CA PRO A 27 4.10 7.67 18.70
C PRO A 27 4.36 6.74 17.52
N MET A 28 5.60 6.29 17.41
CA MET A 28 5.96 5.22 16.48
C MET A 28 5.24 3.93 16.92
N VAL A 29 4.81 3.12 15.95
CA VAL A 29 4.30 1.77 16.19
C VAL A 29 5.35 0.94 16.93
N ASP A 30 4.92 0.06 17.84
CA ASP A 30 5.84 -0.82 18.58
C ASP A 30 6.62 -1.69 17.57
N PRO A 31 7.96 -1.60 17.53
CA PRO A 31 8.76 -2.37 16.58
C PRO A 31 8.66 -3.89 16.77
N ASN A 32 8.11 -4.36 17.89
CA ASN A 32 7.89 -5.76 18.19
C ASN A 32 6.42 -6.17 18.11
N GLU A 33 5.53 -5.29 17.65
CA GLU A 33 4.14 -5.66 17.43
C GLU A 33 4.07 -6.74 16.34
N VAL A 34 3.53 -7.90 16.70
CA VAL A 34 3.30 -9.02 15.77
C VAL A 34 1.83 -9.10 15.35
N LEU A 35 0.93 -8.64 16.23
CA LEU A 35 -0.51 -8.71 16.03
C LEU A 35 -1.11 -7.35 16.37
N HIS A 36 -1.67 -6.70 15.35
CA HIS A 36 -2.46 -5.50 15.49
C HIS A 36 -3.95 -5.87 15.36
N VAL A 37 -4.76 -5.55 16.37
CA VAL A 37 -6.18 -5.95 16.41
C VAL A 37 -7.06 -4.73 16.20
N VAL A 38 -7.76 -4.72 15.07
CA VAL A 38 -8.81 -3.73 14.76
C VAL A 38 -10.17 -4.39 14.86
N LYS A 39 -11.11 -3.72 15.53
CA LYS A 39 -12.48 -4.20 15.62
C LYS A 39 -13.22 -3.94 14.30
N ASN A 40 -13.87 -4.98 13.76
CA ASN A 40 -14.80 -4.86 12.63
C ASN A 40 -16.22 -4.71 13.19
N GLU A 41 -16.83 -3.53 13.05
CA GLU A 41 -18.18 -3.21 13.56
C GLU A 41 -19.30 -3.50 12.55
N ALA A 42 -19.02 -4.23 11.47
CA ALA A 42 -19.98 -4.50 10.40
C ALA A 42 -20.72 -5.84 10.58
N ASP A 43 -21.97 -5.89 10.12
CA ASP A 43 -22.75 -7.13 10.05
C ASP A 43 -22.31 -7.98 8.84
N SER A 44 -22.28 -9.31 9.01
CA SER A 44 -22.13 -10.24 7.89
C SER A 44 -23.43 -10.32 7.08
N ILE A 45 -23.38 -9.98 5.79
CA ILE A 45 -24.57 -9.94 4.93
C ILE A 45 -24.61 -11.10 3.95
N PHE A 46 -25.62 -11.96 4.08
CA PHE A 46 -25.95 -12.98 3.08
C PHE A 46 -26.94 -12.44 2.05
N THR A 47 -26.62 -12.62 0.76
CA THR A 47 -27.51 -12.25 -0.36
C THR A 47 -27.99 -13.50 -1.07
N TRP A 48 -29.29 -13.75 -1.03
CA TRP A 48 -29.94 -14.90 -1.70
C TRP A 48 -30.47 -14.56 -3.11
N ASP A 49 -30.31 -13.31 -3.52
CA ASP A 49 -30.61 -12.86 -4.88
C ASP A 49 -29.41 -13.10 -5.81
N TYR A 50 -29.52 -14.14 -6.62
CA TYR A 50 -28.53 -14.53 -7.64
C TYR A 50 -28.90 -14.03 -9.04
N SER A 51 -29.81 -13.05 -9.15
CA SER A 51 -30.30 -12.51 -10.43
C SER A 51 -29.25 -11.79 -11.27
N LEU A 52 -28.02 -11.63 -10.76
CA LEU A 52 -26.88 -11.21 -11.56
C LEU A 52 -27.16 -9.81 -12.17
N ALA A 53 -27.66 -8.89 -11.33
CA ALA A 53 -28.19 -7.58 -11.72
C ALA A 53 -27.15 -6.51 -12.09
N ARG A 54 -25.84 -6.74 -11.83
CA ARG A 54 -24.77 -5.75 -12.06
C ARG A 54 -23.77 -6.24 -13.13
N PRO A 55 -24.08 -6.10 -14.43
CA PRO A 55 -23.27 -6.65 -15.51
C PRO A 55 -21.86 -6.05 -15.62
N GLN A 56 -21.62 -4.82 -15.14
CA GLN A 56 -20.29 -4.20 -15.13
C GLN A 56 -19.35 -4.93 -14.18
N LEU A 57 -19.81 -5.23 -12.95
CA LEU A 57 -19.04 -5.98 -11.96
C LEU A 57 -18.74 -7.40 -12.45
N ARG A 58 -19.70 -8.04 -13.14
CA ARG A 58 -19.46 -9.34 -13.76
C ARG A 58 -18.35 -9.30 -14.81
N LYS A 59 -18.30 -8.26 -15.65
CA LYS A 59 -17.22 -8.12 -16.62
C LYS A 59 -15.85 -8.03 -15.94
N LEU A 60 -15.77 -7.32 -14.81
CA LEU A 60 -14.53 -7.24 -14.03
C LEU A 60 -14.19 -8.59 -13.39
N TYR A 61 -15.17 -9.28 -12.81
CA TYR A 61 -15.00 -10.62 -12.26
C TYR A 61 -14.48 -11.63 -13.31
N GLU A 62 -15.08 -11.66 -14.51
CA GLU A 62 -14.61 -12.53 -15.60
C GLU A 62 -13.19 -12.17 -16.06
N LYS A 63 -12.87 -10.88 -16.16
CA LYS A 63 -11.50 -10.42 -16.46
C LYS A 63 -10.51 -10.85 -15.40
N ALA A 64 -10.86 -10.71 -14.12
CA ALA A 64 -9.99 -11.07 -13.01
C ALA A 64 -9.70 -12.57 -12.99
N LYS A 65 -10.69 -13.43 -13.23
CA LYS A 65 -10.48 -14.89 -13.36
C LYS A 65 -9.52 -15.28 -14.48
N VAL A 66 -9.59 -14.59 -15.61
CA VAL A 66 -8.70 -14.85 -16.76
C VAL A 66 -7.30 -14.28 -16.52
N GLY A 67 -7.19 -13.16 -15.82
CA GLY A 67 -5.94 -12.45 -15.55
C GLY A 67 -5.14 -12.97 -14.36
N GLN A 68 -5.52 -14.09 -13.75
CA GLN A 68 -4.80 -14.67 -12.62
C GLN A 68 -3.37 -15.09 -13.01
N TRP A 69 -2.45 -14.93 -12.08
CA TRP A 69 -1.05 -15.34 -12.19
C TRP A 69 -0.60 -15.98 -10.87
N ASN A 70 0.53 -16.69 -10.91
CA ASN A 70 1.06 -17.42 -9.77
C ASN A 70 2.35 -16.76 -9.26
N ALA A 71 2.32 -16.32 -7.99
CA ALA A 71 3.43 -15.66 -7.32
C ALA A 71 4.73 -16.48 -7.33
N THR A 72 4.64 -17.80 -7.23
CA THR A 72 5.81 -18.69 -7.17
C THR A 72 6.39 -18.99 -8.55
N THR A 73 5.56 -19.17 -9.58
CA THR A 73 6.03 -19.66 -10.90
C THR A 73 6.16 -18.59 -11.97
N ASP A 74 5.41 -17.49 -11.88
CA ASP A 74 5.37 -16.46 -12.93
C ASP A 74 6.32 -15.28 -12.66
N ILE A 75 6.83 -15.18 -11.42
CA ILE A 75 7.90 -14.26 -11.03
C ILE A 75 9.26 -15.00 -11.06
N PRO A 76 10.30 -14.43 -11.71
CA PRO A 76 11.61 -15.06 -11.84
C PRO A 76 12.47 -14.86 -10.59
N TRP A 77 12.11 -15.48 -9.46
CA TRP A 77 12.77 -15.32 -8.15
C TRP A 77 14.28 -15.62 -8.12
N GLU A 78 14.77 -16.44 -9.06
CA GLU A 78 16.20 -16.73 -9.24
C GLU A 78 17.01 -15.55 -9.76
N THR A 79 16.35 -14.44 -10.14
CA THR A 79 17.03 -13.21 -10.54
C THR A 79 17.85 -12.66 -9.37
N ASP A 80 19.13 -12.42 -9.61
CA ASP A 80 20.03 -11.82 -8.63
C ASP A 80 19.75 -10.31 -8.49
N VAL A 81 19.78 -9.82 -7.25
CA VAL A 81 19.40 -8.44 -6.91
C VAL A 81 20.58 -7.73 -6.28
N ASP A 82 21.18 -6.82 -7.05
CA ASP A 82 22.19 -5.87 -6.57
C ASP A 82 21.51 -4.55 -6.20
N ILE A 83 21.13 -4.42 -4.93
CA ILE A 83 20.41 -3.26 -4.43
C ILE A 83 21.25 -1.98 -4.50
N GLU A 84 22.55 -2.04 -4.22
CA GLU A 84 23.44 -0.88 -4.29
C GLU A 84 23.46 -0.32 -5.71
N LYS A 85 23.64 -1.18 -6.70
CA LYS A 85 23.61 -0.80 -8.11
C LYS A 85 22.25 -0.25 -8.54
N SER A 86 21.16 -0.87 -8.10
CA SER A 86 19.81 -0.36 -8.43
C SER A 86 19.59 1.03 -7.86
N ILE A 87 19.97 1.27 -6.60
CA ILE A 87 19.76 2.56 -5.95
C ILE A 87 20.65 3.64 -6.56
N ALA A 88 21.91 3.32 -6.87
CA ALA A 88 22.81 4.23 -7.57
C ALA A 88 22.22 4.65 -8.94
N ALA A 89 21.70 3.70 -9.72
CA ALA A 89 21.06 3.99 -11.00
C ALA A 89 19.80 4.87 -10.83
N ASP A 90 18.99 4.60 -9.82
CA ASP A 90 17.78 5.38 -9.55
C ASP A 90 18.14 6.82 -9.11
N GLN A 91 19.22 7.00 -8.34
CA GLN A 91 19.75 8.32 -7.96
C GLN A 91 20.28 9.10 -9.16
N GLU A 92 20.95 8.43 -10.12
CA GLU A 92 21.38 9.07 -11.37
C GLU A 92 20.17 9.59 -12.20
N ILE A 93 19.07 8.84 -12.22
CA ILE A 93 17.84 9.21 -12.96
C ILE A 93 17.13 10.40 -12.32
N LEU A 94 16.98 10.39 -10.98
CA LEU A 94 16.40 11.52 -10.25
C LEU A 94 17.30 12.76 -10.29
N GLY A 95 18.55 12.58 -10.70
CA GLY A 95 19.64 13.51 -10.53
C GLY A 95 20.04 13.62 -9.06
N ASN A 96 21.19 14.24 -8.80
CA ASN A 96 21.46 14.83 -7.50
C ASN A 96 20.52 16.03 -7.32
N GLY A 97 19.22 15.76 -7.16
CA GLY A 97 18.14 16.74 -7.00
C GLY A 97 18.22 17.51 -5.69
N ILE A 98 19.40 17.49 -5.06
CA ILE A 98 19.70 18.25 -3.88
C ILE A 98 21.04 18.94 -4.11
N ASP A 99 20.97 20.24 -4.32
CA ASP A 99 22.13 21.10 -4.25
C ASP A 99 22.74 20.96 -2.84
N PRO A 100 24.03 20.58 -2.70
CA PRO A 100 24.69 20.50 -1.39
C PRO A 100 24.56 21.77 -0.56
N SER A 101 24.36 22.93 -1.20
CA SER A 101 24.09 24.20 -0.52
C SER A 101 22.83 24.18 0.36
N TRP A 102 21.84 23.32 0.05
CA TRP A 102 20.60 23.19 0.82
C TRP A 102 20.82 22.57 2.19
N TYR A 103 21.93 21.85 2.38
CA TYR A 103 22.27 21.19 3.64
C TYR A 103 23.43 21.85 4.38
N ALA A 104 23.96 22.97 3.87
CA ALA A 104 25.02 23.71 4.53
C ALA A 104 24.61 24.11 5.96
N GLY A 105 25.47 23.81 6.94
CA GLY A 105 25.20 24.06 8.35
C GLY A 105 24.31 23.02 9.05
N THR A 106 23.87 21.97 8.35
CA THR A 106 23.10 20.86 8.92
C THR A 106 24.00 19.64 9.21
N LYS A 107 23.43 18.59 9.81
CA LYS A 107 24.16 17.31 9.99
C LYS A 107 24.41 16.59 8.66
N LEU A 108 23.58 16.85 7.65
CA LEU A 108 23.67 16.22 6.32
C LEU A 108 24.78 16.82 5.46
N GLU A 109 25.35 17.97 5.82
CA GLU A 109 26.50 18.57 5.12
C GLU A 109 27.70 17.61 5.00
N LYS A 110 27.81 16.66 5.94
CA LYS A 110 28.91 15.69 6.01
C LYS A 110 28.66 14.42 5.19
N TRP A 111 27.49 14.25 4.62
CA TRP A 111 27.14 13.04 3.86
C TRP A 111 27.83 13.06 2.50
N GLY A 112 28.54 11.98 2.18
CA GLY A 112 29.04 11.69 0.84
C GLY A 112 28.20 10.63 0.15
N ASP A 113 28.71 10.12 -0.97
CA ASP A 113 28.02 9.13 -1.81
C ASP A 113 27.61 7.88 -1.03
N LYS A 114 28.44 7.45 -0.06
CA LYS A 114 28.15 6.28 0.77
C LYS A 114 26.92 6.48 1.66
N GLU A 115 26.84 7.60 2.37
CA GLU A 115 25.71 7.89 3.25
C GLU A 115 24.42 8.07 2.46
N TRP A 116 24.48 8.72 1.29
CA TRP A 116 23.34 8.86 0.39
C TRP A 116 22.88 7.53 -0.22
N LEU A 117 23.82 6.66 -0.59
CA LEU A 117 23.51 5.32 -1.06
C LEU A 117 22.81 4.50 0.02
N GLU A 118 23.36 4.47 1.24
CA GLU A 118 22.75 3.79 2.39
C GLU A 118 21.33 4.32 2.67
N PHE A 119 21.17 5.65 2.66
CA PHE A 119 19.86 6.27 2.82
C PHE A 119 18.88 5.84 1.73
N GLY A 120 19.33 5.76 0.47
CA GLY A 120 18.52 5.27 -0.64
C GLY A 120 18.11 3.79 -0.50
N ILE A 121 19.02 2.94 -0.02
CA ILE A 121 18.75 1.51 0.26
C ILE A 121 17.68 1.38 1.34
N GLN A 122 17.85 2.07 2.47
CA GLN A 122 16.87 2.03 3.55
C GLN A 122 15.55 2.69 3.14
N GLY A 123 15.59 3.75 2.34
CA GLY A 123 14.41 4.38 1.75
C GLY A 123 13.63 3.42 0.85
N ARG A 124 14.32 2.64 -0.01
CA ARG A 124 13.68 1.61 -0.84
C ARG A 124 13.05 0.52 0.00
N LYS A 125 13.78 0.00 0.98
CA LYS A 125 13.29 -1.04 1.90
C LYS A 125 12.07 -0.54 2.68
N TRP A 126 12.10 0.71 3.14
CA TRP A 126 10.98 1.36 3.82
C TRP A 126 9.76 1.48 2.90
N THR A 127 9.93 2.00 1.68
CA THR A 127 8.83 2.15 0.71
C THR A 127 8.17 0.82 0.38
N LEU A 128 8.96 -0.22 0.08
CA LEU A 128 8.42 -1.56 -0.21
C LEU A 128 7.73 -2.20 1.00
N SER A 129 8.19 -1.87 2.22
CA SER A 129 7.48 -2.29 3.44
C SER A 129 6.12 -1.60 3.55
N GLN A 130 6.02 -0.30 3.22
CA GLN A 130 4.72 0.39 3.21
C GLN A 130 3.78 -0.14 2.15
N PHE A 131 4.30 -0.56 0.99
CA PHE A 131 3.51 -1.28 -0.01
C PHE A 131 2.94 -2.57 0.59
N LEU A 132 3.80 -3.45 1.13
CA LEU A 132 3.36 -4.67 1.81
C LEU A 132 2.22 -4.43 2.83
N HIS A 133 2.37 -3.44 3.71
CA HIS A 133 1.36 -3.12 4.72
C HIS A 133 0.07 -2.56 4.11
N GLY A 134 0.19 -1.75 3.05
CA GLY A 134 -0.95 -1.29 2.26
C GLY A 134 -1.72 -2.45 1.65
N GLU A 135 -1.04 -3.40 1.00
CA GLU A 135 -1.66 -4.59 0.41
C GLU A 135 -2.32 -5.49 1.47
N GLN A 136 -1.72 -5.61 2.66
CA GLN A 136 -2.35 -6.34 3.76
C GLN A 136 -3.62 -5.62 4.23
N GLY A 137 -3.60 -4.30 4.30
CA GLY A 137 -4.79 -3.50 4.56
C GLY A 137 -5.87 -3.71 3.50
N ALA A 138 -5.50 -3.69 2.22
CA ALA A 138 -6.38 -3.95 1.08
C ALA A 138 -6.99 -5.35 1.14
N LEU A 139 -6.20 -6.37 1.46
CA LEU A 139 -6.66 -7.74 1.67
C LEU A 139 -7.78 -7.82 2.72
N ILE A 140 -7.59 -7.18 3.88
CA ILE A 140 -8.58 -7.20 4.95
C ILE A 140 -9.83 -6.38 4.57
N CYS A 141 -9.64 -5.22 3.94
CA CYS A 141 -10.76 -4.36 3.53
C CYS A 141 -11.60 -5.02 2.43
N THR A 142 -11.00 -5.67 1.45
CA THR A 142 -11.71 -6.39 0.37
C THR A 142 -12.42 -7.65 0.89
N ALA A 143 -11.84 -8.32 1.88
CA ALA A 143 -12.51 -9.41 2.59
C ALA A 143 -13.76 -8.89 3.33
N LYS A 144 -13.64 -7.76 4.03
CA LYS A 144 -14.78 -7.08 4.66
C LYS A 144 -15.82 -6.63 3.64
N ILE A 145 -15.44 -6.10 2.49
CA ILE A 145 -16.38 -5.75 1.41
C ILE A 145 -17.12 -7.01 0.93
N THR A 146 -16.41 -8.13 0.75
CA THR A 146 -17.03 -9.42 0.39
C THR A 146 -18.07 -9.87 1.41
N GLU A 147 -17.80 -9.67 2.70
CA GLU A 147 -18.71 -9.98 3.80
C GLU A 147 -19.93 -9.03 3.84
N THR A 148 -19.73 -7.74 3.63
CA THR A 148 -20.69 -6.68 4.01
C THR A 148 -21.47 -6.08 2.84
N VAL A 149 -20.99 -6.19 1.59
CA VAL A 149 -21.70 -5.62 0.44
C VAL A 149 -23.00 -6.40 0.16
N PRO A 150 -24.15 -5.74 -0.09
CA PRO A 150 -25.43 -6.44 -0.17
C PRO A 150 -25.71 -7.09 -1.53
N TRP A 151 -24.83 -6.94 -2.53
CA TRP A 151 -25.06 -7.44 -3.89
C TRP A 151 -24.18 -8.64 -4.22
N TYR A 152 -24.80 -9.70 -4.75
CA TYR A 152 -24.10 -10.93 -5.12
C TYR A 152 -22.96 -10.72 -6.13
N ASP A 153 -23.19 -9.94 -7.21
CA ASP A 153 -22.14 -9.63 -8.18
C ASP A 153 -20.93 -8.90 -7.55
N ALA A 154 -21.19 -8.03 -6.56
CA ALA A 154 -20.13 -7.30 -5.87
C ALA A 154 -19.31 -8.22 -4.96
N LYS A 155 -19.96 -9.17 -4.27
CA LYS A 155 -19.26 -10.20 -3.48
C LYS A 155 -18.35 -11.06 -4.36
N LEU A 156 -18.80 -11.48 -5.53
CA LEU A 156 -17.98 -12.24 -6.48
C LEU A 156 -16.75 -11.45 -6.92
N TYR A 157 -16.95 -10.19 -7.31
CA TYR A 157 -15.85 -9.35 -7.75
C TYR A 157 -14.86 -8.99 -6.62
N ALA A 158 -15.35 -8.62 -5.44
CA ALA A 158 -14.50 -8.37 -4.27
C ALA A 158 -13.70 -9.63 -3.87
N SER A 159 -14.27 -10.83 -4.03
CA SER A 159 -13.55 -12.08 -3.75
C SER A 159 -12.34 -12.31 -4.67
N THR A 160 -12.35 -11.75 -5.89
CA THR A 160 -11.15 -11.81 -6.75
C THR A 160 -10.07 -10.87 -6.26
N GLN A 161 -10.44 -9.70 -5.74
CA GLN A 161 -9.48 -8.77 -5.13
C GLN A 161 -8.83 -9.38 -3.89
N VAL A 162 -9.59 -10.08 -3.03
CA VAL A 162 -9.00 -10.80 -1.87
C VAL A 162 -7.87 -11.74 -2.30
N VAL A 163 -8.02 -12.45 -3.41
CA VAL A 163 -6.96 -13.34 -3.93
C VAL A 163 -5.82 -12.54 -4.55
N ASP A 164 -6.11 -11.46 -5.27
CA ASP A 164 -5.12 -10.55 -5.85
C ASP A 164 -4.26 -9.93 -4.71
N GLU A 165 -4.86 -9.33 -3.68
CA GLU A 165 -4.15 -8.72 -2.54
C GLU A 165 -3.36 -9.74 -1.71
N ALA A 166 -3.89 -10.96 -1.55
CA ALA A 166 -3.14 -12.02 -0.89
C ALA A 166 -1.83 -12.33 -1.65
N ARG A 167 -1.85 -12.32 -2.99
CA ARG A 167 -0.62 -12.46 -3.78
C ARG A 167 0.27 -11.23 -3.67
N HIS A 168 -0.29 -10.03 -3.65
CA HIS A 168 0.50 -8.81 -3.50
C HIS A 168 1.30 -8.83 -2.18
N VAL A 169 0.64 -9.18 -1.08
CA VAL A 169 1.27 -9.42 0.23
C VAL A 169 2.36 -10.49 0.11
N GLU A 170 2.06 -11.65 -0.49
CA GLU A 170 3.01 -12.74 -0.67
C GLU A 170 4.30 -12.28 -1.38
N VAL A 171 4.17 -11.58 -2.51
CA VAL A 171 5.33 -11.21 -3.33
C VAL A 171 6.13 -10.07 -2.71
N PHE A 172 5.50 -9.07 -2.11
CA PHE A 172 6.25 -8.01 -1.42
C PHE A 172 6.95 -8.55 -0.17
N ALA A 173 6.29 -9.39 0.63
CA ALA A 173 6.91 -10.02 1.80
C ALA A 173 8.12 -10.87 1.40
N ARG A 174 7.97 -11.69 0.35
CA ARG A 174 9.05 -12.53 -0.16
C ARG A 174 10.21 -11.70 -0.72
N TYR A 175 9.94 -10.64 -1.48
CA TYR A 175 11.00 -9.76 -2.00
C TYR A 175 11.77 -9.07 -0.87
N LEU A 176 11.07 -8.57 0.15
CA LEU A 176 11.68 -7.96 1.32
C LEU A 176 12.59 -8.95 2.06
N ASP A 177 12.11 -10.16 2.33
CA ASP A 177 12.87 -11.18 3.05
C ASP A 177 14.08 -11.69 2.25
N GLU A 178 13.84 -12.19 1.02
CA GLU A 178 14.88 -12.87 0.22
C GLU A 178 15.89 -11.91 -0.39
N LYS A 179 15.49 -10.67 -0.72
CA LYS A 179 16.33 -9.74 -1.49
C LYS A 179 16.80 -8.52 -0.71
N LEU A 180 16.07 -8.09 0.32
CA LEU A 180 16.40 -6.88 1.11
C LEU A 180 16.71 -7.16 2.58
N GLY A 181 16.71 -8.43 3.01
CA GLY A 181 17.01 -8.83 4.39
C GLY A 181 15.98 -8.32 5.39
N GLY A 182 14.69 -8.37 5.04
CA GLY A 182 13.55 -8.04 5.90
C GLY A 182 12.83 -6.75 5.52
N GLY A 183 11.99 -6.25 6.42
CA GLY A 183 11.18 -5.04 6.21
C GLY A 183 11.18 -4.11 7.42
N TYR A 184 10.39 -3.05 7.31
CA TYR A 184 10.10 -2.08 8.35
C TYR A 184 8.65 -2.17 8.80
N GLN A 185 8.37 -1.63 9.99
CA GLN A 185 7.01 -1.51 10.49
C GLN A 185 6.16 -0.57 9.63
N VAL A 186 4.84 -0.72 9.77
CA VAL A 186 3.88 0.16 9.13
C VAL A 186 4.08 1.59 9.61
N ASN A 187 3.99 2.54 8.69
CA ASN A 187 3.95 3.95 9.01
C ASN A 187 2.72 4.23 9.87
N THR A 188 2.88 4.97 10.97
CA THR A 188 1.79 5.24 11.91
C THR A 188 0.55 5.83 11.23
N HIS A 189 0.71 6.73 10.27
CA HIS A 189 -0.43 7.37 9.61
C HIS A 189 -1.13 6.43 8.61
N LEU A 190 -0.37 5.55 7.95
CA LEU A 190 -0.96 4.48 7.14
C LEU A 190 -1.75 3.53 8.04
N GLY A 191 -1.18 3.09 9.16
CA GLY A 191 -1.85 2.24 10.13
C GLY A 191 -3.17 2.85 10.63
N MET A 192 -3.14 4.12 11.08
CA MET A 192 -4.34 4.84 11.51
C MET A 192 -5.41 4.91 10.41
N LEU A 193 -5.02 5.18 9.16
CA LEU A 193 -5.96 5.20 8.04
C LEU A 193 -6.61 3.83 7.83
N LEU A 194 -5.82 2.75 7.87
CA LEU A 194 -6.34 1.40 7.74
C LEU A 194 -7.29 1.05 8.91
N ASP A 195 -6.93 1.43 10.13
CA ASP A 195 -7.76 1.24 11.32
C ASP A 195 -9.12 1.91 11.16
N ASP A 196 -9.14 3.17 10.73
CA ASP A 196 -10.38 3.94 10.52
C ASP A 196 -11.28 3.28 9.45
N ILE A 197 -10.70 2.80 8.35
CA ILE A 197 -11.42 2.13 7.26
C ILE A 197 -12.02 0.80 7.76
N VAL A 198 -11.25 0.02 8.52
CA VAL A 198 -11.68 -1.29 9.05
C VAL A 198 -12.68 -1.13 10.19
N ASN A 199 -12.60 -0.05 10.98
CA ASN A 199 -13.50 0.18 12.09
C ASN A 199 -14.92 0.60 11.64
N ASP A 200 -15.06 1.41 10.58
CA ASP A 200 -16.37 1.91 10.16
C ASP A 200 -17.31 0.77 9.72
N SER A 201 -18.50 0.70 10.29
CA SER A 201 -19.44 -0.41 10.04
C SER A 201 -20.03 -0.44 8.63
N ARG A 202 -19.90 0.65 7.84
CA ARG A 202 -20.53 0.75 6.53
C ARG A 202 -19.59 0.28 5.42
N TRP A 203 -20.09 -0.65 4.62
CA TRP A 203 -19.36 -1.21 3.47
C TRP A 203 -18.93 -0.13 2.45
N ASP A 204 -19.72 0.93 2.28
CA ASP A 204 -19.48 2.00 1.31
C ASP A 204 -18.34 2.93 1.75
N LEU A 205 -18.15 3.13 3.06
CA LEU A 205 -16.96 3.81 3.57
C LEU A 205 -15.71 2.94 3.52
N THR A 206 -15.83 1.63 3.77
CA THR A 206 -14.71 0.71 3.52
C THR A 206 -14.28 0.77 2.05
N TYR A 207 -15.24 0.75 1.11
CA TYR A 207 -14.96 0.89 -0.32
C TYR A 207 -14.33 2.25 -0.66
N LEU A 208 -14.90 3.36 -0.15
CA LEU A 208 -14.34 4.70 -0.39
C LEU A 208 -12.90 4.81 0.11
N GLY A 209 -12.65 4.38 1.34
CA GLY A 209 -11.33 4.47 1.96
C GLY A 209 -10.30 3.60 1.24
N MET A 210 -10.61 2.32 1.02
CA MET A 210 -9.64 1.42 0.40
C MET A 210 -9.52 1.64 -1.12
N GLN A 211 -10.61 1.46 -1.85
CA GLN A 211 -10.58 1.34 -3.32
C GLN A 211 -10.39 2.69 -4.01
N ILE A 212 -10.86 3.78 -3.41
CA ILE A 212 -10.75 5.12 -4.03
C ILE A 212 -9.56 5.89 -3.48
N MET A 213 -9.34 5.87 -2.15
CA MET A 213 -8.27 6.68 -1.54
C MET A 213 -6.94 5.92 -1.49
N VAL A 214 -6.89 4.72 -0.91
CA VAL A 214 -5.63 3.98 -0.71
C VAL A 214 -5.12 3.40 -2.03
N GLU A 215 -5.91 2.59 -2.73
CA GLU A 215 -5.51 1.95 -3.99
C GLU A 215 -5.21 2.98 -5.09
N GLY A 216 -5.98 4.07 -5.15
CA GLY A 216 -5.71 5.18 -6.08
C GLY A 216 -4.33 5.82 -5.89
N LEU A 217 -3.88 5.98 -4.63
CA LEU A 217 -2.53 6.45 -4.30
C LEU A 217 -1.48 5.35 -4.55
N ALA A 218 -1.81 4.10 -4.23
CA ALA A 218 -0.93 2.95 -4.41
C ALA A 218 -0.58 2.75 -5.89
N LEU A 219 -1.57 2.77 -6.79
CA LEU A 219 -1.36 2.64 -8.24
C LEU A 219 -0.39 3.71 -8.79
N ALA A 220 -0.51 4.95 -8.31
CA ALA A 220 0.41 6.03 -8.67
C ALA A 220 1.83 5.76 -8.13
N ALA A 221 1.94 5.30 -6.89
CA ALA A 221 3.22 4.97 -6.26
C ALA A 221 3.92 3.77 -6.92
N PHE A 222 3.19 2.69 -7.22
CA PHE A 222 3.69 1.54 -7.99
C PHE A 222 4.13 1.96 -9.38
N GLY A 223 3.31 2.76 -10.07
CA GLY A 223 3.63 3.28 -11.39
C GLY A 223 4.91 4.12 -11.40
N TYR A 224 5.07 5.01 -10.41
CA TYR A 224 6.29 5.79 -10.23
C TYR A 224 7.50 4.88 -9.98
N LEU A 225 7.40 3.93 -9.05
CA LEU A 225 8.51 3.03 -8.73
C LEU A 225 8.89 2.15 -9.93
N HIS A 226 7.91 1.63 -10.67
CA HIS A 226 8.13 0.82 -11.86
C HIS A 226 8.82 1.61 -12.99
N GLN A 227 8.50 2.90 -13.12
CA GLN A 227 9.17 3.79 -14.08
C GLN A 227 10.61 4.10 -13.66
N LEU A 228 10.82 4.37 -12.38
CA LEU A 228 12.12 4.73 -11.83
C LEU A 228 13.08 3.53 -11.83
N THR A 229 12.66 2.41 -11.26
CA THR A 229 13.56 1.30 -10.96
C THR A 229 14.00 0.58 -12.23
N THR A 230 15.29 0.25 -12.27
CA THR A 230 15.92 -0.56 -13.33
C THR A 230 16.12 -2.02 -12.93
N GLU A 231 15.84 -2.38 -11.68
CA GLU A 231 15.97 -3.74 -11.14
C GLU A 231 14.93 -4.70 -11.79
N PRO A 232 15.37 -5.71 -12.57
CA PRO A 232 14.46 -6.52 -13.38
C PRO A 232 13.39 -7.29 -12.59
N LEU A 233 13.73 -7.85 -11.43
CA LEU A 233 12.81 -8.64 -10.62
C LEU A 233 11.69 -7.77 -10.05
N LEU A 234 12.03 -6.66 -9.41
CA LEU A 234 11.07 -5.70 -8.87
C LEU A 234 10.21 -5.10 -9.97
N LYS A 235 10.79 -4.80 -11.14
CA LYS A 235 10.03 -4.28 -12.28
C LYS A 235 9.01 -5.30 -12.78
N HIS A 236 9.37 -6.57 -12.85
CA HIS A 236 8.47 -7.65 -13.25
C HIS A 236 7.36 -7.89 -12.22
N LEU A 237 7.70 -7.86 -10.93
CA LEU A 237 6.76 -7.95 -9.82
C LEU A 237 5.73 -6.81 -9.87
N LEU A 238 6.20 -5.56 -9.92
CA LEU A 238 5.33 -4.38 -9.98
C LEU A 238 4.42 -4.40 -11.20
N ARG A 239 4.87 -4.94 -12.34
CA ARG A 239 4.05 -5.07 -13.54
C ARG A 239 2.84 -5.98 -13.31
N TYR A 240 3.01 -7.11 -12.60
CA TYR A 240 1.91 -8.01 -12.28
C TYR A 240 0.93 -7.36 -11.30
N VAL A 241 1.43 -6.77 -10.22
CA VAL A 241 0.63 -6.03 -9.23
C VAL A 241 -0.19 -4.95 -9.94
N MET A 242 0.45 -4.06 -10.71
CA MET A 242 -0.24 -3.00 -11.44
C MET A 242 -1.28 -3.51 -12.46
N SER A 243 -1.11 -4.71 -13.01
CA SER A 243 -2.11 -5.32 -13.89
C SER A 243 -3.36 -5.75 -13.14
N ASP A 244 -3.22 -6.12 -11.87
CA ASP A 244 -4.32 -6.41 -10.96
C ASP A 244 -5.00 -5.11 -10.51
N GLU A 245 -4.23 -4.14 -10.01
CA GLU A 245 -4.71 -2.81 -9.58
C GLU A 245 -5.52 -2.06 -10.65
N ALA A 246 -5.10 -2.14 -11.91
CA ALA A 246 -5.82 -1.49 -13.02
C ALA A 246 -7.24 -2.03 -13.23
N ARG A 247 -7.61 -3.14 -12.58
CA ARG A 247 -8.96 -3.69 -12.57
C ARG A 247 -9.73 -3.34 -11.31
N HIS A 248 -9.07 -2.91 -10.24
CA HIS A 248 -9.68 -2.60 -8.94
C HIS A 248 -10.26 -1.18 -8.92
N VAL A 249 -9.59 -0.24 -9.58
CA VAL A 249 -9.95 1.19 -9.69
C VAL A 249 -10.85 1.51 -10.88
#